data_AF-A0A1G8FBP8-F1
#
_entry.id   AF-A0A1G8FBP8-F1
#
_cell.length_a   1.000
_cell.length_b   1.000
_cell.length_c   1.000
_cell.angle_alpha   90.00
_cell.angle_beta   90.00
_cell.angle_gamma   90.00
#
_symmetry.space_group_name_H-M   'P 1'
#
loop_
_entity.id
_entity.type
_entity.pdbx_description
1 polymer ?
#
loop_
_entity_poly.entity_id
_entity_poly.type
_entity_poly.pdbx_seq_one_letter_code
_entity_poly.pdbx_strand_id
1 'polypeptide(L)'
;MDENTVLLAQDETHVRSYQALRATWSPKGEQKQIPTYGHHAQVTLFGTVDTQTGDIFCTTADSCNAASFLEFLKKVMKHYANKKVIMIIDNARIHHAKLLRPFLKEHHQ
;
A
#
# COMPACT_ATOMS: atom_id res chain seq x y z
N MET A 1 16.02 -3.69 19.49
CA MET A 1 16.52 -2.90 18.35
C MET A 1 17.18 -1.66 18.90
N ASP A 2 18.14 -1.04 18.22
CA ASP A 2 18.64 0.27 18.66
C ASP A 2 17.52 1.33 18.53
N GLU A 3 17.61 2.41 19.31
CA GLU A 3 16.60 3.49 19.29
C GLU A 3 16.54 4.25 17.96
N ASN A 4 17.56 4.09 17.11
CA ASN A 4 17.68 4.77 15.83
C ASN A 4 17.26 3.90 14.64
N THR A 5 16.68 2.72 14.88
CA THR A 5 16.25 1.78 13.86
C THR A 5 14.76 1.53 13.96
N VAL A 6 14.07 1.64 12.81
CA VAL A 6 12.65 1.31 12.68
C VAL A 6 12.47 0.05 11.84
N LEU A 7 11.63 -0.86 12.31
CA LEU A 7 11.25 -2.07 11.59
C LEU A 7 9.82 -1.90 11.08
N LEU A 8 9.71 -1.68 9.78
CA LEU A 8 8.44 -1.39 9.12
C LEU A 8 7.94 -2.64 8.41
N ALA A 9 6.72 -3.07 8.69
CA ALA A 9 6.00 -3.98 7.81
C ALA A 9 5.20 -3.15 6.81
N GLN A 10 5.38 -3.41 5.52
CA GLN A 10 4.76 -2.65 4.44
C GLN A 10 3.82 -3.52 3.63
N ASP A 11 2.67 -2.97 3.28
CA ASP A 11 1.68 -3.62 2.43
C ASP A 11 0.95 -2.58 1.56
N GLU A 12 0.25 -3.05 0.53
CA GLU A 12 -0.60 -2.26 -0.33
C GLU A 12 -2.06 -2.69 -0.26
N THR A 13 -2.96 -1.71 -0.28
CA THR A 13 -4.39 -2.00 -0.41
C THR A 13 -5.06 -1.12 -1.47
N HIS A 14 -6.06 -1.68 -2.13
CA HIS A 14 -6.84 -0.99 -3.15
C HIS A 14 -8.21 -0.63 -2.60
N VAL A 15 -8.46 0.67 -2.48
CA VAL A 15 -9.80 1.19 -2.13
C VAL A 15 -10.53 1.49 -3.42
N ARG A 16 -11.71 0.89 -3.58
CA ARG A 16 -12.51 0.98 -4.81
C ARG A 16 -13.85 1.63 -4.50
N SER A 17 -14.30 2.51 -5.41
CA SER A 17 -15.54 3.29 -5.27
C SER A 17 -16.82 2.52 -5.63
N TYR A 18 -16.71 1.28 -6.09
CA TYR A 18 -17.86 0.45 -6.40
C TYR A 18 -18.24 -0.48 -5.23
N GLN A 19 -19.52 -0.83 -5.17
CA GLN A 19 -20.06 -1.70 -4.14
C GLN A 19 -19.58 -3.15 -4.35
N ALA A 20 -18.97 -3.74 -3.33
CA ALA A 20 -18.75 -5.18 -3.31
C ALA A 20 -20.10 -5.90 -3.17
N LEU A 21 -20.49 -6.69 -4.17
CA LEU A 21 -21.68 -7.53 -4.09
C LEU A 21 -21.48 -8.62 -3.05
N ARG A 22 -22.47 -8.84 -2.21
CA ARG A 22 -22.48 -9.87 -1.15
C ARG A 22 -23.78 -10.63 -1.20
N ALA A 23 -23.77 -11.87 -0.71
CA ALA A 23 -24.97 -12.65 -0.54
C ALA A 23 -25.98 -11.89 0.33
N THR A 24 -27.23 -11.87 -0.10
CA THR A 24 -28.34 -11.23 0.61
C THR A 24 -29.62 -12.03 0.35
N TRP A 25 -30.61 -11.86 1.21
CA TRP A 25 -31.90 -12.53 1.06
C TRP A 25 -32.78 -11.78 0.05
N SER A 26 -33.46 -12.52 -0.81
CA SER A 26 -34.56 -12.02 -1.64
C SER A 26 -35.72 -13.02 -1.63
N PRO A 27 -36.95 -12.57 -1.91
CA PRO A 27 -38.09 -13.47 -2.03
C PRO A 27 -37.84 -14.55 -3.09
N LYS A 28 -38.36 -15.75 -2.84
CA LYS A 28 -38.20 -16.88 -3.76
C LYS A 28 -38.88 -16.55 -5.08
N GLY A 29 -38.13 -16.60 -6.18
CA GLY A 29 -38.62 -16.25 -7.52
C GLY A 29 -38.42 -14.77 -7.89
N GLU A 30 -37.92 -13.94 -6.97
CA GLU A 30 -37.67 -12.52 -7.20
C GLU A 30 -36.17 -12.20 -7.13
N GLN A 31 -35.55 -11.96 -8.29
CA GLN A 31 -34.16 -11.53 -8.37
C GLN A 31 -34.04 -10.06 -7.95
N LYS A 32 -33.30 -9.82 -6.87
CA LYS A 32 -32.97 -8.46 -6.45
C LYS A 32 -32.06 -7.79 -7.48
N GLN A 33 -32.49 -6.61 -7.96
CA GLN A 33 -31.67 -5.74 -8.81
C GLN A 33 -30.83 -4.84 -7.92
N ILE A 34 -29.52 -4.77 -8.18
CA ILE A 34 -28.57 -3.96 -7.40
C ILE A 34 -28.08 -2.82 -8.31
N PRO A 35 -28.36 -1.55 -7.98
CA PRO A 35 -27.92 -0.43 -8.80
C PRO A 35 -26.40 -0.32 -8.80
N THR A 36 -25.81 -0.25 -9.99
CA THR A 36 -24.38 -0.03 -10.17
C THR A 36 -24.15 1.35 -10.77
N TYR A 37 -23.35 2.19 -10.11
CA TYR A 37 -23.16 3.60 -10.50
C TYR A 37 -22.18 3.81 -11.68
N GLY A 38 -21.73 2.75 -12.34
CA GLY A 38 -20.89 2.80 -13.57
C GLY A 38 -19.51 3.45 -13.41
N HIS A 39 -19.18 3.97 -12.23
CA HIS A 39 -17.94 4.69 -11.97
C HIS A 39 -16.89 3.76 -11.35
N HIS A 40 -15.79 3.55 -12.07
CA HIS A 40 -14.67 2.70 -11.66
C HIS A 40 -13.50 3.55 -11.16
N ALA A 41 -13.67 4.32 -10.09
CA ALA A 41 -12.53 4.92 -9.40
C ALA A 41 -11.92 3.96 -8.39
N GLN A 42 -10.60 3.93 -8.38
CA GLN A 42 -9.78 3.23 -7.41
C GLN A 42 -8.65 4.14 -6.95
N VAL A 43 -8.22 3.95 -5.72
CA VAL A 43 -6.97 4.51 -5.19
C VAL A 43 -6.17 3.39 -4.56
N THR A 44 -4.86 3.42 -4.75
CA THR A 44 -3.92 2.52 -4.07
C THR A 44 -3.39 3.23 -2.84
N LEU A 45 -3.43 2.56 -1.70
CA LEU A 45 -2.77 2.96 -0.47
C LEU A 45 -1.51 2.13 -0.32
N PHE A 46 -0.38 2.81 -0.17
CA PHE A 46 0.87 2.21 0.32
C PHE A 46 0.98 2.55 1.79
N GLY A 47 1.11 1.54 2.65
CA GLY A 47 1.15 1.71 4.10
C GLY A 47 2.32 0.97 4.73
N THR A 48 2.92 1.59 5.75
CA THR A 48 3.85 0.93 6.66
C THR A 48 3.32 1.00 8.08
N VAL A 49 3.59 -0.06 8.86
CA VAL A 49 3.42 -0.07 10.32
C VAL A 49 4.77 -0.33 10.98
N ASP A 50 5.14 0.51 11.95
CA ASP A 50 6.27 0.22 12.83
C ASP A 50 5.87 -0.94 13.76
N THR A 51 6.57 -2.06 13.63
CA THR A 51 6.26 -3.29 14.37
C THR A 51 6.50 -3.19 15.88
N GLN A 52 7.23 -2.17 16.34
CA GLN A 52 7.51 -1.94 17.76
C GLN A 52 6.52 -0.96 18.39
N THR A 53 6.22 0.15 17.71
CA THR A 53 5.36 1.21 18.26
C THR A 53 3.90 1.11 17.81
N GLY A 54 3.64 0.45 16.69
CA GLY A 54 2.35 0.45 16.01
C GLY A 54 2.07 1.72 15.21
N ASP A 55 3.06 2.62 15.05
CA ASP A 55 2.89 3.85 14.27
C ASP A 55 2.67 3.52 12.79
N ILE A 56 1.66 4.17 12.19
CA ILE A 56 1.24 3.91 10.81
C ILE A 56 1.59 5.12 9.94
N PHE A 57 2.21 4.86 8.79
CA PHE A 57 2.43 5.86 7.76
C PHE A 57 1.86 5.39 6.42
N CYS A 58 0.95 6.16 5.83
CA CYS A 58 0.27 5.80 4.59
C CYS A 58 0.31 6.92 3.56
N THR A 59 0.37 6.55 2.28
CA THR A 59 0.22 7.49 1.17
C THR A 59 -0.68 6.90 0.08
N THR A 60 -1.36 7.78 -0.65
CA THR A 60 -2.22 7.39 -1.78
C THR A 60 -1.50 7.57 -3.11
N ALA A 61 -1.83 6.72 -4.07
CA ALA A 61 -1.46 6.85 -5.48
C ALA A 61 -2.61 6.37 -6.39
N ASP A 62 -2.69 6.94 -7.59
CA ASP A 62 -3.73 6.58 -8.57
C ASP A 62 -3.55 5.15 -9.11
N SER A 63 -2.33 4.60 -9.02
CA SER A 63 -2.02 3.24 -9.48
C SER A 63 -0.94 2.56 -8.65
N CYS A 64 -0.99 1.23 -8.59
CA CYS A 64 0.06 0.41 -7.99
C CYS A 64 1.09 0.05 -9.06
N ASN A 65 2.17 0.84 -9.13
CA ASN A 65 3.28 0.61 -10.04
C ASN A 65 4.61 1.00 -9.36
N ALA A 66 5.72 0.63 -9.99
CA ALA A 66 7.06 0.86 -9.42
C ALA A 66 7.40 2.35 -9.23
N ALA A 67 6.85 3.26 -10.04
CA ALA A 67 7.08 4.70 -9.88
C ALA A 67 6.35 5.23 -8.64
N SER A 68 5.10 4.81 -8.44
CA SER A 68 4.32 5.17 -7.25
C SER A 68 4.93 4.59 -5.98
N PHE A 69 5.45 3.36 -6.06
CA PHE A 69 6.19 2.73 -4.96
C PHE A 69 7.50 3.48 -4.65
N LEU A 70 8.26 3.90 -5.66
CA LEU A 70 9.46 4.71 -5.46
C LEU A 70 9.14 6.04 -4.76
N GLU A 71 8.08 6.72 -5.18
CA GLU A 71 7.64 7.95 -4.52
C GLU A 71 7.19 7.71 -3.08
N PHE A 72 6.57 6.56 -2.79
CA PHE A 72 6.29 6.14 -1.43
C PHE A 72 7.57 5.93 -0.61
N LEU A 73 8.56 5.19 -1.12
CA LEU A 73 9.83 4.97 -0.42
C LEU A 73 10.54 6.29 -0.08
N LYS A 74 10.56 7.26 -1.01
CA LYS A 74 11.11 8.61 -0.75
C LYS A 74 10.38 9.31 0.40
N LYS A 75 9.05 9.19 0.46
CA LYS A 75 8.25 9.76 1.56
C LYS A 75 8.53 9.05 2.89
N VAL A 76 8.72 7.73 2.88
CA VAL A 76 9.14 6.97 4.07
C VAL A 76 10.49 7.46 4.59
N MET A 77 11.49 7.62 3.71
CA MET A 77 12.81 8.12 4.11
C MET A 77 12.75 9.55 4.67
N LYS A 78 11.83 10.38 4.17
CA LYS A 78 11.57 11.72 4.73
C LYS A 78 10.88 11.66 6.09
N HIS A 79 9.92 10.74 6.28
CA HIS A 79 9.17 10.60 7.52
C HIS A 79 10.06 10.06 8.66
N TYR A 80 10.87 9.05 8.37
CA TYR A 80 11.84 8.46 9.30
C TYR A 80 13.24 9.04 9.10
N ALA A 81 13.34 10.36 8.94
CA ALA A 81 14.62 11.03 8.74
C ALA A 81 15.60 10.71 9.89
N ASN A 82 16.86 10.49 9.53
CA ASN A 82 17.97 10.13 10.44
C ASN A 82 17.88 8.75 11.12
N LYS A 83 16.85 7.96 10.83
CA LYS A 83 16.72 6.59 11.31
C LYS A 83 17.17 5.58 10.26
N LYS A 84 17.68 4.44 10.70
CA LYS A 84 17.87 3.26 9.85
C LYS A 84 16.51 2.59 9.64
N VAL A 85 16.09 2.45 8.39
CA VAL A 85 14.81 1.83 8.03
C VAL A 85 15.07 0.40 7.59
N ILE A 86 14.53 -0.57 8.32
CA ILE A 86 14.42 -1.96 7.86
C ILE A 86 12.97 -2.18 7.45
N MET A 87 12.74 -2.43 6.16
CA MET A 87 11.40 -2.62 5.63
C MET A 87 11.19 -4.08 5.24
N ILE A 88 10.17 -4.69 5.83
CA ILE A 88 9.66 -6.01 5.46
C ILE A 88 8.57 -5.78 4.42
N ILE A 89 8.79 -6.34 3.23
CA ILE A 89 7.87 -6.31 2.09
C ILE A 89 7.58 -7.75 1.64
N ASP A 90 6.49 -7.94 0.90
CA ASP A 90 6.22 -9.21 0.24
C ASP A 90 7.09 -9.39 -1.03
N ASN A 91 6.81 -10.43 -1.83
CA ASN A 91 7.56 -10.71 -3.05
C ASN A 91 6.90 -10.16 -4.33
N ALA A 92 6.09 -9.10 -4.23
CA ALA A 92 5.40 -8.54 -5.39
C ALA A 92 6.38 -8.04 -6.45
N ARG A 93 5.99 -8.21 -7.73
CA ARG A 93 6.83 -7.88 -8.89
C ARG A 93 7.25 -6.41 -8.93
N ILE A 94 6.44 -5.51 -8.38
CA ILE A 94 6.73 -4.07 -8.35
C ILE A 94 8.01 -3.75 -7.58
N HIS A 95 8.32 -4.52 -6.53
CA HIS A 95 9.50 -4.32 -5.69
C HIS A 95 10.81 -4.72 -6.39
N HIS A 96 10.72 -5.53 -7.45
CA HIS A 96 11.86 -6.00 -8.24
C HIS A 96 12.14 -5.14 -9.47
N ALA A 97 11.38 -4.06 -9.68
CA ALA A 97 11.51 -3.21 -10.85
C ALA A 97 12.91 -2.59 -10.94
N LYS A 98 13.50 -2.60 -12.15
CA LYS A 98 14.82 -1.98 -12.40
C LYS A 98 14.89 -0.51 -11.97
N LEU A 99 13.74 0.19 -12.04
CA LEU A 99 13.57 1.58 -11.62
C LEU A 99 13.97 1.81 -10.16
N LEU A 100 13.80 0.81 -9.28
CA LEU A 100 14.09 0.93 -7.85
C LEU A 100 15.57 0.75 -7.54
N ARG A 101 16.35 0.12 -8.43
CA ARG A 101 17.75 -0.25 -8.15
C ARG A 101 18.64 0.92 -7.75
N PRO A 102 18.59 2.11 -8.40
CA PRO A 102 19.42 3.24 -7.99
C PRO A 102 19.11 3.66 -6.56
N PHE A 103 17.81 3.79 -6.23
CA PHE A 103 17.34 4.16 -4.91
C PHE A 103 17.76 3.14 -3.84
N LEU A 104 17.53 1.85 -4.10
CA LEU A 104 17.91 0.79 -3.17
C LEU A 104 19.42 0.74 -2.95
N LYS A 105 20.23 0.98 -3.99
CA LYS A 105 21.70 1.00 -3.88
C LYS A 105 22.19 2.20 -3.06
N GLU A 106 21.56 3.36 -3.22
CA GLU A 106 21.87 4.57 -2.43
C GLU A 106 21.61 4.36 -0.93
N HIS A 107 20.58 3.56 -0.59
CA HIS A 107 20.15 3.32 0.78
C HIS A 107 20.50 1.92 1.33
N HIS A 108 21.45 1.22 0.72
CA HIS A 108 21.88 -0.13 1.13
C HIS A 108 22.97 -0.07 2.23
N GLN A 109 22.59 0.27 3.46
CA GLN A 109 23.50 0.27 4.63
C GLN A 109 22.87 -0.36 5.89
#